data_AF-A0A951LZV4-F1
#
_entry.id   AF-A0A951LZV4-F1
#
_cell.length_a   1.000
_cell.length_b   1.000
_cell.length_c   1.000
_cell.angle_alpha   90.00
_cell.angle_beta   90.00
_cell.angle_gamma   90.00
#
_symmetry.space_group_name_H-M   'P 1'
#
loop_
_entity.id
_entity.type
_entity.pdbx_description
1 polymer ?
#
loop_
_entity_poly.entity_id
_entity_poly.type
_entity_poly.pdbx_seq_one_letter_code
_entity_poly.pdbx_strand_id
1 'polypeptide(L)'
;MTDYCHPTAPHHKLRMPNWYVSSLMMDRALDAVARRVKNLDRKHDVPYVAGYSKDGKTIYIDRHLPSEMNYKGRKINTDRFLLLHEEVEKTLIDQLNLHYLHAHQIATRAEEAAVRAAGISWREYDRFMQKYVKKMGDERLTKIPGDLDLKPYRDEHDVELLERMATSVAKGEHPPGVDKAELHAKIKAHIKDRIAHAHAHVPPDKARAPARRKPAAKRVGKRATARR
;
A
#
# COMPACT_ATOMS: atom_id res chain seq x y z
N MET A 1 35.62 -21.10 15.27
CA MET A 1 34.28 -20.95 15.87
C MET A 1 33.30 -20.61 14.75
N THR A 2 32.39 -21.53 14.44
CA THR A 2 31.31 -21.35 13.46
C THR A 2 30.17 -20.61 14.16
N ASP A 3 29.83 -19.42 13.68
CA ASP A 3 28.71 -18.64 14.21
C ASP A 3 27.42 -19.07 13.52
N TYR A 4 26.46 -19.59 14.28
CA TYR A 4 25.19 -20.08 13.77
C TYR A 4 24.10 -19.01 13.97
N CYS A 5 23.59 -18.43 12.87
CA CYS A 5 22.36 -17.62 12.92
C CYS A 5 21.09 -18.49 12.78
N HIS A 6 21.22 -19.78 12.44
CA HIS A 6 20.12 -20.75 12.36
C HIS A 6 20.65 -22.16 12.68
N PRO A 7 19.93 -22.99 13.47
CA PRO A 7 20.40 -24.33 13.88
C PRO A 7 20.48 -25.36 12.73
N THR A 8 19.69 -25.19 11.66
CA THR A 8 19.62 -26.16 10.55
C THR A 8 20.30 -25.72 9.25
N ALA A 9 20.92 -24.54 9.21
CA ALA A 9 21.59 -24.01 8.01
C ALA A 9 22.98 -23.45 8.37
N PRO A 10 24.02 -24.29 8.42
CA PRO A 10 25.38 -23.82 8.66
C PRO A 10 25.81 -22.90 7.53
N HIS A 11 26.24 -21.68 7.86
CA HIS A 11 26.88 -20.78 6.91
C HIS A 11 28.25 -20.37 7.45
N HIS A 12 29.25 -20.34 6.58
CA HIS A 12 30.57 -19.82 6.94
C HIS A 12 30.49 -18.29 6.94
N LYS A 13 30.92 -17.67 8.05
CA LYS A 13 30.95 -16.21 8.18
C LYS A 13 31.99 -15.66 7.19
N LEU A 14 31.52 -15.19 6.04
CA LEU A 14 32.35 -14.48 5.08
C LEU A 14 32.80 -13.18 5.77
N ARG A 15 34.12 -12.95 5.89
CA ARG A 15 34.71 -11.73 6.46
C ARG A 15 34.52 -10.52 5.53
N MET A 16 33.31 -10.33 5.05
CA MET A 16 32.90 -9.16 4.29
C MET A 16 32.38 -8.09 5.27
N PRO A 17 32.43 -6.80 4.90
CA PRO A 17 31.83 -5.75 5.70
C PRO A 17 30.36 -6.07 6.03
N ASN A 18 29.91 -5.77 7.26
CA ASN A 18 28.58 -6.13 7.77
C ASN A 18 27.43 -5.78 6.80
N TRP A 19 27.56 -4.70 6.04
CA TRP A 19 26.56 -4.25 5.07
C TRP A 19 26.47 -5.14 3.82
N TYR A 20 27.57 -5.75 3.38
CA TYR A 20 27.57 -6.70 2.26
C TYR A 20 26.95 -8.03 2.66
N VAL A 21 27.24 -8.48 3.88
CA VAL A 21 26.62 -9.65 4.49
C VAL A 21 25.13 -9.41 4.70
N SER A 22 24.72 -8.22 5.16
CA SER A 22 23.30 -7.91 5.33
C SER A 22 22.53 -7.85 4.01
N SER A 23 23.13 -7.33 2.93
CA SER A 23 22.48 -7.34 1.61
C SER A 23 22.31 -8.75 1.07
N LEU A 24 23.34 -9.59 1.18
CA LEU A 24 23.25 -11.00 0.77
C LEU A 24 22.24 -11.78 1.62
N MET A 25 22.18 -11.50 2.93
CA MET A 25 21.19 -12.11 3.82
C MET A 25 19.77 -11.65 3.48
N MET A 26 19.59 -10.38 3.13
CA MET A 26 18.30 -9.83 2.69
C MET A 26 17.85 -10.48 1.39
N ASP A 27 18.74 -10.61 0.39
CA ASP A 27 18.43 -11.30 -0.86
C ASP A 27 18.02 -12.77 -0.62
N ARG A 28 18.72 -13.48 0.28
CA ARG A 28 18.36 -14.86 0.66
C ARG A 28 17.05 -14.95 1.42
N ALA A 29 16.77 -14.01 2.31
CA ALA A 29 15.50 -13.94 3.03
C ALA A 29 14.35 -13.67 2.04
N LEU A 30 14.57 -12.78 1.08
CA LEU A 30 13.64 -12.47 0.02
C LEU A 30 13.34 -13.70 -0.85
N ASP A 31 14.38 -14.45 -1.24
CA ASP A 31 14.19 -15.71 -1.98
C ASP A 31 13.39 -16.74 -1.17
N ALA A 32 13.61 -16.83 0.14
CA ALA A 32 12.87 -17.73 1.01
C ALA A 32 11.39 -17.33 1.12
N VAL A 33 11.12 -16.03 1.24
CA VAL A 33 9.77 -15.45 1.23
C VAL A 33 9.07 -15.68 -0.12
N ALA A 34 9.77 -15.42 -1.23
CA ALA A 34 9.26 -15.64 -2.58
C ALA A 34 8.88 -17.10 -2.84
N ARG A 35 9.58 -18.07 -2.24
CA ARG A 35 9.21 -19.50 -2.34
C ARG A 35 7.94 -19.87 -1.56
N ARG A 36 7.54 -19.09 -0.57
CA ARG A 36 6.31 -19.34 0.21
C ARG A 36 5.07 -18.90 -0.55
N VAL A 37 5.19 -17.85 -1.36
CA VAL A 37 4.11 -17.36 -2.22
C VAL A 37 3.84 -18.38 -3.32
N LYS A 38 2.62 -18.91 -3.32
CA LYS A 38 2.23 -19.98 -4.26
C LYS A 38 1.90 -19.43 -5.63
N ASN A 39 1.23 -18.28 -5.67
CA ASN A 39 0.73 -17.68 -6.90
C ASN A 39 1.06 -16.19 -6.93
N LEU A 40 1.56 -15.71 -8.07
CA LEU A 40 1.71 -14.30 -8.38
C LEU A 40 0.81 -13.96 -9.56
N ASP A 41 -0.14 -13.06 -9.37
CA ASP A 41 -1.08 -12.63 -10.39
C ASP A 41 -0.84 -11.16 -10.77
N ARG A 42 -0.67 -10.92 -12.08
CA ARG A 42 -0.47 -9.60 -12.69
C ARG A 42 -1.53 -9.23 -13.73
N LYS A 43 -2.68 -9.89 -13.70
CA LYS A 43 -3.73 -9.76 -14.73
C LYS A 43 -4.89 -8.89 -14.27
N HIS A 44 -4.93 -8.58 -12.99
CA HIS A 44 -6.00 -7.86 -12.33
C HIS A 44 -5.61 -6.41 -12.03
N ASP A 45 -6.62 -5.55 -11.91
CA ASP A 45 -6.52 -4.20 -11.39
C ASP A 45 -6.48 -4.29 -9.86
N VAL A 46 -5.40 -3.80 -9.25
CA VAL A 46 -5.21 -3.83 -7.79
C VAL A 46 -5.11 -2.40 -7.30
N PRO A 47 -6.04 -1.94 -6.45
CA PRO A 47 -5.91 -0.62 -5.87
C PRO A 47 -4.61 -0.54 -5.03
N TYR A 48 -3.96 0.62 -5.02
CA TYR A 48 -2.66 0.84 -4.36
C TYR A 48 -1.51 -0.08 -4.83
N VAL A 49 -1.51 -0.51 -6.10
CA VAL A 49 -0.38 -1.19 -6.80
C VAL A 49 -0.22 -2.68 -6.47
N ALA A 50 -0.41 -3.10 -5.22
CA ALA A 50 -0.30 -4.51 -4.83
C ALA A 50 -1.24 -4.85 -3.66
N GLY A 51 -1.47 -6.15 -3.47
CA GLY A 51 -2.27 -6.69 -2.37
C GLY A 51 -2.24 -8.21 -2.32
N TYR A 52 -2.87 -8.81 -1.32
CA TYR A 52 -2.93 -10.26 -1.13
C TYR A 52 -4.36 -10.80 -1.12
N SER A 53 -4.50 -12.09 -1.43
CA SER A 53 -5.74 -12.84 -1.20
C SER A 53 -6.04 -12.95 0.30
N LYS A 54 -7.31 -13.18 0.66
CA LYS A 54 -7.74 -13.39 2.05
C LYS A 54 -6.97 -14.49 2.78
N ASP A 55 -6.55 -15.53 2.06
CA ASP A 55 -5.77 -16.65 2.59
C ASP A 55 -4.24 -16.43 2.52
N GLY A 56 -3.79 -15.29 1.97
CA GLY A 56 -2.38 -14.93 1.85
C GLY A 56 -1.57 -15.78 0.87
N LYS A 57 -2.20 -16.64 0.06
CA LYS A 57 -1.47 -17.56 -0.84
C LYS A 57 -1.23 -16.97 -2.24
N THR A 58 -2.03 -15.99 -2.63
CA THR A 58 -1.91 -15.31 -3.91
C THR A 58 -1.57 -13.85 -3.65
N ILE A 59 -0.46 -13.40 -4.23
CA ILE A 59 -0.11 -11.98 -4.27
C ILE A 59 -0.58 -11.42 -5.62
N TYR A 60 -1.33 -10.33 -5.55
CA TYR A 60 -1.81 -9.57 -6.68
C TYR A 60 -0.93 -8.34 -6.86
N ILE A 61 -0.35 -8.17 -8.05
CA ILE A 61 0.30 -6.93 -8.45
C ILE A 61 -0.50 -6.36 -9.63
N ASP A 62 -0.71 -5.06 -9.62
CA ASP A 62 -1.48 -4.41 -10.65
C ASP A 62 -0.89 -4.64 -12.06
N ARG A 63 -1.76 -4.98 -13.02
CA ARG A 63 -1.37 -5.28 -14.40
C ARG A 63 -0.71 -4.13 -15.16
N HIS A 64 -0.96 -2.89 -14.75
CA HIS A 64 -0.43 -1.69 -15.39
C HIS A 64 0.93 -1.27 -14.81
N LEU A 65 1.35 -1.88 -13.69
CA LEU A 65 2.71 -1.75 -13.20
C LEU A 65 3.66 -2.54 -14.12
N PRO A 66 4.78 -1.96 -14.56
CA PRO A 66 5.85 -2.72 -15.19
C PRO A 66 6.49 -3.68 -14.19
N SER A 67 6.84 -4.90 -14.62
CA SER A 67 7.58 -5.85 -13.79
C SER A 67 9.04 -5.42 -13.57
N GLU A 68 9.55 -4.51 -14.39
CA GLU A 68 10.93 -4.04 -14.36
C GLU A 68 11.00 -2.52 -14.30
N MET A 69 11.87 -2.00 -13.43
CA MET A 69 12.31 -0.61 -13.44
C MET A 69 13.71 -0.50 -14.03
N ASN A 70 13.96 0.55 -14.82
CA ASN A 70 15.29 0.88 -15.29
C ASN A 70 15.98 1.82 -14.30
N TYR A 71 17.12 1.40 -13.76
CA TYR A 71 17.90 2.20 -12.82
C TYR A 71 19.39 2.11 -13.14
N LYS A 72 20.01 3.24 -13.48
CA LYS A 72 21.45 3.33 -13.82
C LYS A 72 21.90 2.30 -14.85
N GLY A 73 21.10 2.09 -15.91
CA GLY A 73 21.39 1.11 -16.97
C GLY A 73 21.09 -0.35 -16.62
N ARG A 74 20.57 -0.63 -15.41
CA ARG A 74 20.16 -1.97 -14.99
C ARG A 74 18.63 -2.09 -15.06
N LYS A 75 18.16 -3.24 -15.55
CA LYS A 75 16.77 -3.68 -15.39
C LYS A 75 16.62 -4.38 -14.05
N ILE A 76 15.68 -3.93 -13.25
CA ILE A 76 15.48 -4.42 -11.89
C ILE A 76 14.04 -4.88 -11.78
N ASN A 77 13.85 -6.15 -11.43
CA ASN A 77 12.54 -6.69 -11.14
C ASN A 77 12.01 -6.07 -9.84
N THR A 78 10.83 -5.41 -9.92
CA THR A 78 10.19 -4.75 -8.78
C THR A 78 9.24 -5.65 -8.00
N ASP A 79 8.79 -6.74 -8.62
CA ASP A 79 7.81 -7.69 -8.07
C ASP A 79 8.30 -8.31 -6.78
N ARG A 80 9.60 -8.59 -6.70
CA ARG A 80 10.21 -9.15 -5.49
C ARG A 80 10.05 -8.22 -4.27
N PHE A 81 10.10 -6.90 -4.45
CA PHE A 81 9.97 -5.97 -3.33
C PHE A 81 8.53 -5.89 -2.84
N LEU A 82 7.57 -5.82 -3.79
CA LEU A 82 6.15 -5.85 -3.47
C LEU A 82 5.75 -7.18 -2.83
N LEU A 83 6.26 -8.29 -3.33
CA LEU A 83 6.03 -9.61 -2.74
C LEU A 83 6.46 -9.66 -1.27
N LEU A 84 7.64 -9.11 -0.95
CA LEU A 84 8.11 -9.02 0.43
C LEU A 84 7.17 -8.17 1.30
N HIS A 85 6.73 -7.02 0.77
CA HIS A 85 5.82 -6.12 1.46
C HIS A 85 4.53 -6.87 1.85
N GLU A 86 3.85 -7.44 0.85
CA GLU A 86 2.57 -8.11 1.06
C GLU A 86 2.70 -9.30 2.03
N GLU A 87 3.74 -10.12 1.88
CA GLU A 87 3.93 -11.30 2.72
C GLU A 87 4.22 -10.94 4.18
N VAL A 88 5.08 -9.95 4.40
CA VAL A 88 5.43 -9.49 5.75
C VAL A 88 4.18 -8.89 6.41
N GLU A 89 3.45 -8.04 5.70
CA GLU A 89 2.23 -7.44 6.21
C GLU A 89 1.21 -8.52 6.60
N LYS A 90 0.89 -9.42 5.67
CA LYS A 90 -0.08 -10.50 5.88
C LYS A 90 0.33 -11.41 7.03
N THR A 91 1.60 -11.77 7.12
CA THR A 91 2.11 -12.63 8.20
C THR A 91 2.00 -11.96 9.57
N LEU A 92 2.31 -10.66 9.67
CA LEU A 92 2.17 -9.92 10.93
C LEU A 92 0.70 -9.80 11.36
N ILE A 93 -0.21 -9.62 10.40
CA ILE A 93 -1.65 -9.60 10.68
C ILE A 93 -2.15 -10.98 11.11
N ASP A 94 -1.83 -12.03 10.35
CA ASP A 94 -2.42 -13.35 10.57
C ASP A 94 -1.81 -14.08 11.78
N GLN A 95 -0.50 -13.96 12.00
CA GLN A 95 0.20 -14.73 13.04
C GLN A 95 0.28 -13.99 14.38
N LEU A 96 0.36 -12.66 14.33
CA LEU A 96 0.56 -11.83 15.53
C LEU A 96 -0.64 -10.94 15.83
N ASN A 97 -1.69 -10.99 14.98
CA ASN A 97 -2.90 -10.18 15.11
C ASN A 97 -2.59 -8.68 15.21
N LEU A 98 -1.57 -8.22 14.49
CA LEU A 98 -1.22 -6.80 14.46
C LEU A 98 -2.33 -6.00 13.77
N HIS A 99 -2.51 -4.76 14.23
CA HIS A 99 -3.30 -3.78 13.50
C HIS A 99 -2.66 -3.52 12.14
N TYR A 100 -3.49 -3.44 11.09
CA TYR A 100 -3.03 -3.28 9.70
C TYR A 100 -1.99 -2.15 9.58
N LEU A 101 -2.28 -0.96 10.11
CA LEU A 101 -1.38 0.19 10.03
C LEU A 101 0.02 -0.07 10.61
N HIS A 102 0.14 -0.91 11.65
CA HIS A 102 1.43 -1.29 12.21
C HIS A 102 2.14 -2.33 11.35
N ALA A 103 1.40 -3.33 10.87
CA ALA A 103 1.94 -4.32 9.95
C ALA A 103 2.45 -3.66 8.66
N HIS A 104 1.68 -2.74 8.09
CA HIS A 104 2.02 -1.96 6.90
C HIS A 104 3.32 -1.18 7.10
N GLN A 105 3.47 -0.43 8.21
CA GLN A 105 4.70 0.32 8.49
C GLN A 105 5.94 -0.56 8.65
N ILE A 106 5.79 -1.80 9.11
CA ILE A 106 6.89 -2.74 9.21
C ILE A 106 7.21 -3.31 7.82
N ALA A 107 6.19 -3.65 7.04
CA ALA A 107 6.33 -4.10 5.66
C ALA A 107 7.02 -3.05 4.78
N THR A 108 6.62 -1.78 4.84
CA THR A 108 7.29 -0.68 4.12
C THR A 108 8.79 -0.59 4.46
N ARG A 109 9.16 -0.79 5.74
CA ARG A 109 10.56 -0.76 6.16
C ARG A 109 11.34 -1.99 5.69
N ALA A 110 10.70 -3.16 5.66
CA ALA A 110 11.29 -4.37 5.11
C ALA A 110 11.54 -4.22 3.59
N GLU A 111 10.57 -3.66 2.87
CA GLU A 111 10.68 -3.32 1.46
C GLU A 111 11.81 -2.32 1.20
N GLU A 112 11.88 -1.22 1.96
CA GLU A 112 12.95 -0.24 1.84
C GLU A 112 14.33 -0.88 2.04
N ALA A 113 14.44 -1.76 3.04
CA ALA A 113 15.68 -2.48 3.29
C ALA A 113 16.07 -3.39 2.11
N ALA A 114 15.10 -4.09 1.50
CA ALA A 114 15.34 -4.92 0.31
C ALA A 114 15.72 -4.09 -0.94
N VAL A 115 15.06 -2.95 -1.16
CA VAL A 115 15.39 -2.01 -2.24
C VAL A 115 16.82 -1.48 -2.09
N ARG A 116 17.19 -1.09 -0.86
CA ARG A 116 18.56 -0.65 -0.55
C ARG A 116 19.58 -1.78 -0.72
N ALA A 117 19.25 -3.00 -0.30
CA ALA A 117 20.10 -4.19 -0.49
C ALA A 117 20.38 -4.49 -1.97
N ALA A 118 19.40 -4.25 -2.84
CA ALA A 118 19.55 -4.37 -4.29
C ALA A 118 20.40 -3.24 -4.93
N GLY A 119 20.87 -2.27 -4.13
CA GLY A 119 21.70 -1.14 -4.57
C GLY A 119 20.88 0.00 -5.18
N ILE A 120 19.59 0.11 -4.84
CA ILE A 120 18.68 1.12 -5.36
C ILE A 120 18.46 2.19 -4.31
N SER A 121 18.36 3.45 -4.75
CA SER A 121 17.91 4.54 -3.89
C SER A 121 16.41 4.40 -3.60
N TRP A 122 16.03 4.34 -2.33
CA TRP A 122 14.63 4.34 -1.90
C TRP A 122 13.83 5.49 -2.55
N ARG A 123 14.41 6.69 -2.59
CA ARG A 123 13.75 7.87 -3.19
C ARG A 123 13.45 7.71 -4.69
N GLU A 124 14.29 6.98 -5.42
CA GLU A 124 14.07 6.75 -6.86
C GLU A 124 13.05 5.64 -7.08
N TYR A 125 13.08 4.62 -6.21
CA TYR A 125 12.08 3.55 -6.18
C TYR A 125 10.68 4.09 -5.82
N ASP A 126 10.55 4.83 -4.72
CA ASP A 126 9.29 5.45 -4.30
C ASP A 126 8.76 6.39 -5.38
N ARG A 127 9.60 7.24 -5.98
CA ARG A 127 9.17 8.08 -7.12
C ARG A 127 8.68 7.26 -8.31
N PHE A 128 9.28 6.09 -8.58
CA PHE A 128 8.79 5.19 -9.61
C PHE A 128 7.41 4.64 -9.24
N MET A 129 7.23 4.14 -8.01
CA MET A 129 5.96 3.58 -7.55
C MET A 129 4.83 4.61 -7.48
N GLN A 130 5.10 5.82 -6.96
CA GLN A 130 4.10 6.89 -6.85
C GLN A 130 3.49 7.31 -8.20
N LYS A 131 4.22 7.16 -9.31
CA LYS A 131 3.67 7.41 -10.66
C LYS A 131 2.53 6.44 -10.98
N TYR A 132 2.65 5.19 -10.54
CA TYR A 132 1.65 4.16 -10.76
C TYR A 132 0.54 4.26 -9.72
N VAL A 133 0.85 4.48 -8.43
CA VAL A 133 -0.18 4.69 -7.39
C VAL A 133 -1.20 5.75 -7.82
N LYS A 134 -0.72 6.91 -8.30
CA LYS A 134 -1.60 7.99 -8.77
C LYS A 134 -2.42 7.59 -9.99
N LYS A 135 -1.77 6.99 -11.00
CA LYS A 135 -2.44 6.55 -12.22
C LYS A 135 -3.55 5.53 -11.93
N MET A 136 -3.28 4.59 -11.02
CA MET A 136 -4.22 3.54 -10.62
C MET A 136 -5.37 4.09 -9.77
N GLY A 137 -5.10 5.08 -8.90
CA GLY A 137 -6.14 5.77 -8.12
C GLY A 137 -7.15 6.52 -9.01
N ASP A 138 -6.69 7.09 -10.12
CA ASP A 138 -7.52 7.84 -11.07
C ASP A 138 -8.29 6.93 -12.06
N GLU A 139 -7.87 5.67 -12.24
CA GLU A 139 -8.42 4.74 -13.23
C GLU A 139 -9.72 4.04 -12.76
N ARG A 140 -10.61 3.69 -13.71
CA ARG A 140 -11.79 2.86 -13.39
C ARG A 140 -11.34 1.42 -13.19
N LEU A 141 -11.52 0.90 -11.97
CA LEU A 141 -11.26 -0.50 -11.64
C LEU A 141 -12.24 -1.40 -12.41
N THR A 142 -11.75 -2.16 -13.38
CA THR A 142 -12.57 -3.03 -14.25
C THR A 142 -12.36 -4.52 -13.98
N LYS A 143 -11.20 -4.90 -13.43
CA LYS A 143 -10.81 -6.30 -13.19
C LYS A 143 -10.21 -6.50 -11.81
N ILE A 144 -10.98 -6.25 -10.74
CA ILE A 144 -10.54 -6.44 -9.35
C ILE A 144 -10.55 -7.93 -9.02
N PRO A 145 -9.56 -8.56 -8.35
CA PRO A 145 -9.61 -9.95 -7.90
C PRO A 145 -10.65 -10.19 -6.80
N GLY A 146 -11.16 -11.41 -6.69
CA GLY A 146 -12.48 -11.65 -6.07
C GLY A 146 -12.37 -12.07 -4.62
N ASP A 147 -11.21 -12.62 -4.32
CA ASP A 147 -10.68 -13.01 -3.04
C ASP A 147 -9.66 -11.99 -2.50
N LEU A 148 -9.49 -10.83 -3.16
CA LEU A 148 -8.62 -9.75 -2.66
C LEU A 148 -9.05 -9.38 -1.23
N ASP A 149 -8.08 -9.35 -0.31
CA ASP A 149 -8.35 -8.93 1.06
C ASP A 149 -8.65 -7.44 1.07
N LEU A 150 -9.82 -7.08 1.59
CA LEU A 150 -10.27 -5.69 1.64
C LEU A 150 -9.88 -5.00 2.95
N LYS A 151 -9.29 -5.72 3.90
CA LYS A 151 -8.86 -5.19 5.20
C LYS A 151 -7.95 -3.95 5.07
N PRO A 152 -6.95 -3.90 4.17
CA PRO A 152 -6.13 -2.72 3.94
C PRO A 152 -6.93 -1.44 3.67
N TYR A 153 -7.85 -1.52 2.71
CA TYR A 153 -8.71 -0.39 2.29
C TYR A 153 -9.72 0.03 3.37
N ARG A 154 -10.07 -0.88 4.28
CA ARG A 154 -10.97 -0.60 5.41
C ARG A 154 -10.27 0.21 6.49
N ASP A 155 -9.01 -0.09 6.76
CA ASP A 155 -8.27 0.51 7.88
C ASP A 155 -7.59 1.84 7.48
N GLU A 156 -7.37 2.09 6.19
CA GLU A 156 -6.88 3.36 5.64
C GLU A 156 -7.92 4.48 5.49
N HIS A 157 -9.19 4.22 5.85
CA HIS A 157 -10.30 5.20 5.82
C HIS A 157 -10.76 5.67 4.42
N ASP A 158 -10.46 4.93 3.35
CA ASP A 158 -10.87 5.32 1.99
C ASP A 158 -12.30 4.81 1.66
N VAL A 159 -13.30 5.44 2.28
CA VAL A 159 -14.73 5.16 2.04
C VAL A 159 -15.09 5.36 0.57
N GLU A 160 -14.46 6.34 -0.08
CA GLU A 160 -14.65 6.64 -1.50
C GLU A 160 -14.17 5.48 -2.39
N LEU A 161 -13.02 4.88 -2.07
CA LEU A 161 -12.55 3.67 -2.75
C LEU A 161 -13.51 2.49 -2.56
N LEU A 162 -14.01 2.25 -1.33
CA LEU A 162 -14.98 1.18 -1.07
C LEU A 162 -16.29 1.39 -1.86
N GLU A 163 -16.76 2.62 -2.00
CA GLU A 163 -17.93 2.97 -2.81
C GLU A 163 -17.68 2.76 -4.31
N ARG A 164 -16.48 3.08 -4.81
CA ARG A 164 -16.08 2.79 -6.20
C ARG A 164 -16.05 1.29 -6.47
N MET A 165 -15.51 0.49 -5.55
CA MET A 165 -15.50 -0.97 -5.68
C MET A 165 -16.92 -1.54 -5.69
N ALA A 166 -17.80 -1.08 -4.80
CA ALA A 166 -19.22 -1.46 -4.83
C ALA A 166 -19.89 -1.12 -6.17
N THR A 167 -19.52 0.04 -6.75
CA THR A 167 -20.06 0.49 -8.04
C THR A 167 -19.56 -0.37 -9.21
N SER A 168 -18.27 -0.74 -9.25
CA SER A 168 -17.73 -1.66 -10.26
C SER A 168 -18.35 -3.06 -10.15
N VAL A 169 -18.47 -3.59 -8.92
CA VAL A 169 -19.14 -4.88 -8.68
C VAL A 169 -20.60 -4.82 -9.14
N ALA A 170 -21.33 -3.73 -8.87
CA ALA A 170 -22.70 -3.56 -9.34
C ALA A 170 -22.82 -3.54 -10.88
N LYS A 171 -21.82 -2.96 -11.57
CA LYS A 171 -21.73 -2.94 -13.04
C LYS A 171 -21.40 -4.30 -13.67
N GLY A 172 -21.09 -5.33 -12.86
CA GLY A 172 -20.75 -6.67 -13.35
C GLY A 172 -19.25 -6.86 -13.62
N GLU A 173 -18.45 -5.86 -13.26
CA GLU A 173 -16.99 -5.94 -13.28
C GLU A 173 -16.53 -6.63 -11.99
N HIS A 174 -16.71 -7.95 -11.96
CA HIS A 174 -16.26 -8.79 -10.85
C HIS A 174 -15.59 -10.08 -11.36
N PRO A 175 -14.81 -10.74 -10.51
CA PRO A 175 -14.09 -11.94 -10.86
C PRO A 175 -14.98 -13.10 -11.23
N PRO A 176 -14.55 -13.91 -12.21
CA PRO A 176 -15.23 -15.15 -12.52
C PRO A 176 -15.19 -16.07 -11.29
N GLY A 177 -16.34 -16.62 -10.91
CA GLY A 177 -16.48 -17.54 -9.78
C GLY A 177 -16.84 -16.91 -8.43
N VAL A 178 -17.02 -15.59 -8.35
CA VAL A 178 -17.49 -14.90 -7.14
C VAL A 178 -18.93 -14.44 -7.29
N ASP A 179 -19.76 -14.71 -6.28
CA ASP A 179 -21.14 -14.24 -6.24
C ASP A 179 -21.17 -12.70 -6.13
N LYS A 180 -21.67 -12.07 -7.20
CA LYS A 180 -21.83 -10.62 -7.34
C LYS A 180 -22.66 -10.02 -6.21
N ALA A 181 -23.75 -10.69 -5.82
CA ALA A 181 -24.68 -10.20 -4.81
C ALA A 181 -24.06 -10.31 -3.42
N GLU A 182 -23.34 -11.40 -3.15
CA GLU A 182 -22.62 -11.59 -1.88
C GLU A 182 -21.49 -10.57 -1.71
N LEU A 183 -20.69 -10.36 -2.76
CA LEU A 183 -19.59 -9.38 -2.75
C LEU A 183 -20.11 -7.95 -2.55
N HIS A 184 -21.18 -7.58 -3.27
CA HIS A 184 -21.81 -6.26 -3.14
C HIS A 184 -22.44 -6.03 -1.77
N ALA A 185 -23.12 -7.04 -1.23
CA ALA A 185 -23.74 -6.99 0.10
C ALA A 185 -22.68 -6.81 1.20
N LYS A 186 -21.54 -7.52 1.10
CA LYS A 186 -20.42 -7.39 2.04
C LYS A 186 -19.79 -6.00 2.00
N ILE A 187 -19.61 -5.41 0.82
CA ILE A 187 -19.06 -4.06 0.69
C ILE A 187 -20.05 -3.02 1.26
N LYS A 188 -21.35 -3.12 0.94
CA LYS A 188 -22.39 -2.20 1.44
C LYS A 188 -22.63 -2.29 2.95
N ALA A 189 -22.69 -3.50 3.51
CA ALA A 189 -22.85 -3.69 4.95
C ALA A 189 -21.71 -3.01 5.71
N HIS A 190 -20.49 -3.07 5.17
CA HIS A 190 -19.33 -2.47 5.80
C HIS A 190 -19.30 -0.93 5.70
N ILE A 191 -19.77 -0.36 4.58
CA ILE A 191 -19.99 1.10 4.45
C ILE A 191 -21.01 1.56 5.50
N LYS A 192 -22.10 0.81 5.70
CA LYS A 192 -23.16 1.13 6.67
C LYS A 192 -22.66 1.11 8.12
N ASP A 193 -21.90 0.09 8.52
CA ASP A 193 -21.30 0.00 9.86
C ASP A 193 -20.36 1.19 10.12
N ARG A 194 -19.58 1.60 9.12
CA ARG A 194 -18.65 2.73 9.23
C ARG A 194 -19.37 4.08 9.35
N ILE A 195 -20.44 4.32 8.59
CA ILE A 195 -21.27 5.54 8.74
C ILE A 195 -21.88 5.57 10.15
N ALA A 196 -22.37 4.43 10.65
CA ALA A 196 -22.93 4.35 12.00
C ALA A 196 -21.87 4.62 13.09
N HIS A 197 -20.64 4.12 12.93
CA HIS A 197 -19.54 4.37 13.87
C HIS A 197 -18.97 5.81 13.78
N ALA A 198 -18.97 6.44 12.60
CA ALA A 198 -18.57 7.85 12.44
C ALA A 198 -19.52 8.82 13.17
N HIS A 199 -20.82 8.50 13.24
CA HIS A 199 -21.81 9.25 14.01
C HIS A 199 -21.73 9.01 15.52
N ALA A 200 -21.09 7.92 15.98
CA ALA A 200 -20.92 7.60 17.39
C ALA A 200 -19.66 8.21 18.04
N HIS A 201 -18.80 8.88 17.26
CA HIS A 201 -17.53 9.45 17.72
C HIS A 201 -17.44 10.98 17.54
N VAL A 202 -18.57 11.69 17.58
CA VAL A 202 -18.57 13.15 17.79
C VAL A 202 -18.32 13.40 19.29
N PRO A 203 -17.18 13.98 19.70
CA PRO A 203 -17.01 14.43 21.09
C PRO A 203 -17.99 15.59 21.36
N PRO A 204 -18.56 15.70 22.57
CA PRO A 204 -19.56 16.71 22.89
C PRO A 204 -18.93 18.11 23.11
N ASP A 205 -18.00 18.55 22.25
CA ASP A 205 -17.23 19.78 22.45
C ASP A 205 -17.08 20.64 21.19
N LYS A 206 -18.14 20.72 20.38
CA LYS A 206 -18.33 21.82 19.41
C LYS A 206 -19.70 22.47 19.51
N ALA A 207 -20.35 22.38 20.67
CA ALA A 207 -21.41 23.31 21.01
C ALA A 207 -20.76 24.64 21.47
N ARG A 208 -20.83 25.64 20.58
CA ARG A 208 -20.79 27.09 20.89
C ARG A 208 -19.40 27.76 20.97
N ALA A 209 -19.01 28.39 19.86
CA ALA A 209 -18.21 29.63 19.90
C ALA A 209 -18.68 30.58 18.79
N PRO A 210 -18.82 31.90 19.05
CA PRO A 210 -19.65 32.80 18.25
C PRO A 210 -18.95 33.32 16.99
N ALA A 211 -19.77 33.64 15.99
CA ALA A 211 -19.38 34.14 14.68
C ALA A 211 -18.43 35.35 14.75
N ARG A 212 -17.21 35.21 14.22
CA ARG A 212 -16.28 36.34 14.02
C ARG A 212 -16.74 37.21 12.84
N ARG A 213 -16.99 38.49 13.13
CA ARG A 213 -17.34 39.55 12.18
C ARG A 213 -16.25 39.77 11.11
N LYS A 214 -16.66 39.99 9.86
CA LYS A 214 -15.80 40.32 8.71
C LYS A 214 -15.14 41.71 8.89
N PRO A 215 -13.86 41.91 8.52
CA PRO A 215 -13.26 43.24 8.52
C PRO A 215 -13.58 44.02 7.24
N ALA A 216 -13.83 45.32 7.41
CA ALA A 216 -14.22 46.29 6.38
C ALA A 216 -13.06 46.65 5.42
N ALA A 217 -13.41 46.87 4.16
CA ALA A 217 -12.50 47.30 3.09
C ALA A 217 -11.96 48.73 3.34
N LYS A 218 -10.63 48.88 3.34
CA LYS A 218 -9.95 50.20 3.36
C LYS A 218 -9.86 50.77 1.94
N ARG A 219 -10.44 51.95 1.73
CA ARG A 219 -10.28 52.81 0.54
C ARG A 219 -8.81 53.23 0.40
N VAL A 220 -8.23 53.05 -0.79
CA VAL A 220 -6.91 53.60 -1.16
C VAL A 220 -7.13 54.98 -1.79
N GLY A 221 -6.63 56.03 -1.12
CA GLY A 221 -6.57 57.39 -1.63
C GLY A 221 -5.31 57.61 -2.47
N LYS A 222 -5.47 58.20 -3.66
CA LYS A 222 -4.38 58.68 -4.53
C LYS A 222 -3.66 59.86 -3.85
N ARG A 223 -2.33 59.81 -3.76
CA ARG A 223 -1.49 60.98 -3.45
C ARG A 223 -0.71 61.38 -4.70
N ALA A 224 -0.84 62.66 -5.05
CA ALA A 224 -0.13 63.34 -6.11
C ALA A 224 1.38 63.43 -5.82
N THR A 225 2.20 63.27 -6.85
CA THR A 225 3.63 63.57 -6.83
C THR A 225 3.90 64.76 -7.74
N ALA A 226 4.31 65.87 -7.12
CA ALA A 226 4.96 67.00 -7.79
C ALA A 226 6.45 66.68 -7.96
N ARG A 227 7.02 67.04 -9.11
CA ARG A 227 8.47 67.24 -9.29
C ARG A 227 8.72 68.22 -10.44
N ARG A 228 9.34 69.34 -10.06
CA ARG A 228 10.15 70.31 -10.82
C ARG A 228 9.62 70.89 -12.11
#